data_AF-A0A8J4VJ19-F1
#
_entry.id   AF-A0A8J4VJ19-F1
#
_cell.length_a   1.000
_cell.length_b   1.000
_cell.length_c   1.000
_cell.angle_alpha   90.00
_cell.angle_beta   90.00
_cell.angle_gamma   90.00
#
_symmetry.space_group_name_H-M   'P 1'
#
loop_
_entity.id
_entity.type
_entity.pdbx_description
1 polymer ?
#
loop_
_entity_poly.entity_id
_entity_poly.type
_entity_poly.pdbx_seq_one_letter_code
_entity_poly.pdbx_strand_id
1 'polypeptide(L)'
;MLLLRVAQVLWELGAAQGEIKALRATEALKDKAVEELRNEVDKMEEKLLVTENILDHKNLEVKKLTSEKKDALAAQYAAEATLRRVYANQKEDDSLPIESVIAPLEAEIKMYKNEIAAMQEDKKALERLTKSKESALLEAERILRSALERALIVEEEENRILEKTNRQKVLEVEKLSQTIQELEEAILAGGAAANAIRDYRRQIEELHEEKRTLERELARVKVSANRVATVVANEWKDENEKVMPVKQWLEERRILQAEMQRLRDKLAISERTAKAEAQLKDKLKLRLKIIEEGLKDSSSFSVNPNRFCKSPKTEKSSNIFGFLTSNGGLRKRSTSQPRASTVSRSSPLQNPIVENETANVTLELKQANNLKKKHC
;
A
#
# COMPACT_ATOMS: atom_id res chain seq x y z
N MET A 1 16.14 -10.20 70.34
CA MET A 1 17.41 -9.44 70.37
C MET A 1 17.55 -8.50 69.18
N LEU A 2 17.58 -8.97 67.92
CA LEU A 2 17.79 -8.14 66.72
C LEU A 2 16.89 -6.87 66.64
N LEU A 3 15.57 -7.00 66.80
CA LEU A 3 14.63 -5.87 66.70
C LEU A 3 14.93 -4.72 67.67
N LEU A 4 15.35 -5.01 68.91
CA LEU A 4 15.77 -3.98 69.88
C LEU A 4 17.01 -3.22 69.40
N ARG A 5 17.97 -3.90 68.77
CA ARG A 5 19.18 -3.27 68.24
C ARG A 5 18.90 -2.43 67.00
N VAL A 6 17.95 -2.84 66.15
CA VAL A 6 17.46 -2.04 65.02
C VAL A 6 16.73 -0.79 65.52
N ALA A 7 15.85 -0.92 66.51
CA ALA A 7 15.15 0.22 67.10
C ALA A 7 16.11 1.25 67.74
N GLN A 8 17.13 0.76 68.46
CA GLN A 8 18.18 1.61 69.04
C GLN A 8 18.93 2.39 67.95
N VAL A 9 19.41 1.71 66.90
CA VAL A 9 20.15 2.36 65.80
C VAL A 9 19.28 3.35 65.03
N LEU A 10 17.98 3.09 64.87
CA LEU A 10 17.05 4.05 64.25
C LEU A 10 16.81 5.30 65.12
N TRP A 11 16.78 5.14 66.45
CA TRP A 11 16.68 6.27 67.38
C TRP A 11 17.96 7.11 67.40
N GLU A 12 19.13 6.46 67.46
CA GLU A 12 20.45 7.11 67.38
C GLU A 12 20.63 7.86 66.05
N LEU A 13 20.23 7.26 64.93
CA LEU A 13 20.24 7.89 63.60
C LEU A 13 19.30 9.11 63.55
N GLY A 14 18.11 9.02 64.17
CA GLY A 14 17.17 10.12 64.28
C GLY A 14 17.71 11.29 65.11
N ALA A 15 18.35 11.00 66.25
CA ALA A 15 19.00 11.98 67.09
C ALA A 15 20.16 12.69 66.35
N ALA A 16 21.07 11.92 65.74
CA ALA A 16 22.17 12.45 64.94
C ALA A 16 21.68 13.27 63.73
N GLN A 17 20.59 12.87 63.06
CA GLN A 17 20.00 13.67 61.98
C GLN A 17 19.38 14.98 62.51
N GLY A 18 18.85 14.99 63.73
CA GLY A 18 18.40 16.20 64.42
C GLY A 18 19.57 17.15 64.74
N GLU A 19 20.65 16.61 65.29
CA GLU A 19 21.88 17.36 65.60
C GLU A 19 22.53 17.94 64.33
N ILE A 20 22.64 17.16 63.26
CA ILE A 20 23.14 17.64 61.95
C ILE A 20 22.28 18.79 61.40
N LYS A 21 20.95 18.76 61.59
CA LYS A 21 20.06 19.87 61.20
C LYS A 21 20.28 21.11 62.06
N ALA A 22 20.45 20.94 63.38
CA ALA A 22 20.73 22.04 64.29
C ALA A 22 22.10 22.69 64.00
N LEU A 23 23.15 21.88 63.80
CA LEU A 23 24.49 22.34 63.45
C LEU A 23 24.46 23.16 62.16
N ARG A 24 23.84 22.65 61.08
CA ARG A 24 23.67 23.39 59.81
C ARG A 24 22.92 24.72 59.97
N ALA A 25 21.93 24.79 60.86
CA ALA A 25 21.25 26.04 61.16
C ALA A 25 22.17 27.04 61.89
N THR A 26 23.02 26.58 62.81
CA THR A 26 24.04 27.44 63.45
C THR A 26 25.19 27.82 62.51
N GLU A 27 25.50 26.97 61.54
CA GLU A 27 26.50 27.20 60.49
C GLU A 27 26.04 28.33 59.57
N ALA A 28 24.82 28.24 59.01
CA ALA A 28 24.23 29.30 58.19
C ALA A 28 24.09 30.66 58.93
N LEU A 29 23.88 30.65 60.25
CA LEU A 29 23.89 31.87 61.07
C LEU A 29 25.30 32.45 61.27
N LYS A 30 26.34 31.60 61.39
CA LYS A 30 27.75 32.03 61.42
C LYS A 30 28.18 32.58 60.07
N ASP A 31 27.83 31.92 58.97
CA ASP A 31 28.15 32.36 57.61
C ASP A 31 27.56 33.75 57.34
N LYS A 32 26.29 33.97 57.72
CA LYS A 32 25.65 35.29 57.63
C LYS A 32 26.37 36.36 58.49
N ALA A 33 26.79 36.03 59.70
CA ALA A 33 27.53 36.96 60.56
C ALA A 33 28.95 37.24 60.04
N VAL A 34 29.62 36.25 59.44
CA VAL A 34 30.91 36.44 58.75
C VAL A 34 30.74 37.35 57.54
N GLU A 35 29.68 37.17 56.75
CA GLU A 35 29.40 38.00 55.58
C GLU A 35 29.06 39.45 55.98
N GLU A 36 28.26 39.67 57.03
CA GLU A 36 27.99 41.01 57.58
C GLU A 36 29.27 41.70 58.08
N LEU A 37 30.19 40.95 58.70
CA LEU A 37 31.49 41.48 59.13
C LEU A 37 32.42 41.80 57.95
N ARG A 38 32.43 40.98 56.87
CA ARG A 38 33.18 41.28 55.64
C ARG A 38 32.73 42.60 55.03
N ASN A 39 31.42 42.78 54.86
CA ASN A 39 30.86 43.96 54.24
C ASN A 39 31.17 45.27 54.99
N GLU A 40 31.30 45.28 56.33
CA GLU A 40 31.77 46.47 57.05
C GLU A 40 33.31 46.59 57.09
N VAL A 41 34.07 45.50 56.98
CA VAL A 41 35.54 45.56 56.77
C VAL A 41 35.86 46.20 55.43
N ASP A 42 35.31 45.72 54.32
CA ASP A 42 35.55 46.25 52.97
C ASP A 42 35.20 47.76 52.91
N LYS A 43 34.09 48.13 53.54
CA LYS A 43 33.59 49.52 53.69
C LYS A 43 34.42 50.35 54.68
N MET A 44 35.23 49.76 55.56
CA MET A 44 36.21 50.48 56.38
C MET A 44 37.55 50.62 55.65
N GLU A 45 37.95 49.64 54.83
CA GLU A 45 39.11 49.74 53.94
C GLU A 45 38.91 50.82 52.87
N GLU A 46 37.73 50.93 52.25
CA GLU A 46 37.40 52.01 51.32
C GLU A 46 37.55 53.40 51.97
N LYS A 47 36.97 53.59 53.17
CA LYS A 47 37.11 54.84 53.94
C LYS A 47 38.58 55.15 54.25
N LEU A 48 39.36 54.14 54.64
CA LEU A 48 40.78 54.29 54.98
C LEU A 48 41.57 54.73 53.74
N LEU A 49 41.41 54.05 52.62
CA LEU A 49 42.03 54.36 51.33
C LEU A 49 41.69 55.79 50.87
N VAL A 50 40.43 56.23 51.03
CA VAL A 50 40.05 57.62 50.74
C VAL A 50 40.76 58.61 51.66
N THR A 51 40.87 58.33 52.97
CA THR A 51 41.58 59.21 53.90
C THR A 51 43.10 59.25 53.67
N GLU A 52 43.71 58.13 53.26
CA GLU A 52 45.13 58.02 52.95
C GLU A 52 45.49 58.87 51.72
N ASN A 53 44.72 58.76 50.63
CA ASN A 53 44.88 59.60 49.44
C ASN A 53 44.74 61.12 49.76
N ILE A 54 43.83 61.49 50.66
CA ILE A 54 43.65 62.89 51.10
C ILE A 54 44.86 63.38 51.93
N LEU A 55 45.45 62.51 52.75
CA LEU A 55 46.66 62.84 53.52
C LEU A 55 47.88 62.98 52.62
N ASP A 56 48.07 62.11 51.64
CA ASP A 56 49.19 62.19 50.71
C ASP A 56 49.09 63.41 49.78
N HIS A 57 47.88 63.76 49.32
CA HIS A 57 47.67 65.00 48.57
C HIS A 57 48.11 66.23 49.37
N LYS A 58 47.71 66.33 50.65
CA LYS A 58 48.13 67.41 51.56
C LYS A 58 49.63 67.38 51.87
N ASN A 59 50.24 66.20 51.95
CA ASN A 59 51.67 66.02 52.15
C ASN A 59 52.47 66.57 50.95
N LEU A 60 51.99 66.36 49.73
CA LEU A 60 52.56 66.96 48.51
C LEU A 60 52.36 68.48 48.46
N GLU A 61 51.19 68.99 48.82
CA GLU A 61 50.90 70.43 48.91
C GLU A 61 51.81 71.13 49.92
N VAL A 62 51.97 70.58 51.13
CA VAL A 62 52.88 71.10 52.16
C VAL A 62 54.32 71.12 51.66
N LYS A 63 54.80 70.04 51.00
CA LYS A 63 56.15 70.01 50.41
C LYS A 63 56.32 71.17 49.40
N LYS A 64 55.39 71.32 48.46
CA LYS A 64 55.40 72.41 47.47
C LYS A 64 55.47 73.80 48.12
N LEU A 65 54.60 74.08 49.09
CA LEU A 65 54.58 75.35 49.83
C LEU A 65 55.87 75.60 50.61
N THR A 66 56.55 74.55 51.12
CA THR A 66 57.85 74.71 51.79
C THR A 66 59.03 74.98 50.85
N SER A 67 58.97 74.59 49.57
CA SER A 67 59.90 75.07 48.53
C SER A 67 59.61 76.54 48.19
N GLU A 68 58.36 76.85 47.81
CA GLU A 68 57.96 78.21 47.40
C GLU A 68 58.26 79.26 48.49
N LYS A 69 58.08 78.91 49.76
CA LYS A 69 58.46 79.77 50.91
C LYS A 69 59.98 80.01 51.00
N LYS A 70 60.83 79.02 50.70
CA LYS A 70 62.30 79.21 50.71
C LYS A 70 62.73 80.11 49.56
N ASP A 71 62.17 79.89 48.38
CA ASP A 71 62.49 80.66 47.18
C ASP A 71 62.02 82.12 47.33
N ALA A 72 60.83 82.35 47.89
CA ALA A 72 60.34 83.68 48.24
C ALA A 72 61.21 84.40 49.28
N LEU A 73 61.70 83.69 50.31
CA LEU A 73 62.63 84.26 51.30
C LEU A 73 64.00 84.59 50.69
N ALA A 74 64.51 83.76 49.78
CA ALA A 74 65.74 84.03 49.04
C ALA A 74 65.59 85.25 48.12
N ALA A 75 64.46 85.36 47.40
CA ALA A 75 64.12 86.52 46.58
C ALA A 75 63.97 87.80 47.41
N GLN A 76 63.32 87.73 48.59
CA GLN A 76 63.21 88.84 49.52
C GLN A 76 64.60 89.34 49.98
N TYR A 77 65.49 88.43 50.37
CA TYR A 77 66.84 88.79 50.80
C TYR A 77 67.67 89.39 49.66
N ALA A 78 67.54 88.87 48.43
CA ALA A 78 68.19 89.42 47.24
C ALA A 78 67.66 90.83 46.89
N ALA A 79 66.35 91.05 46.98
CA ALA A 79 65.73 92.36 46.78
C ALA A 79 66.19 93.38 47.83
N GLU A 80 66.22 92.99 49.12
CA GLU A 80 66.69 93.87 50.20
C GLU A 80 68.18 94.20 50.06
N ALA A 81 69.03 93.22 49.74
CA ALA A 81 70.44 93.45 49.45
C ALA A 81 70.63 94.38 48.24
N THR A 82 69.74 94.33 47.24
CA THR A 82 69.78 95.22 46.08
C THR A 82 69.35 96.65 46.44
N LEU A 83 68.28 96.82 47.21
CA LEU A 83 67.89 98.14 47.74
C LEU A 83 69.00 98.77 48.59
N ARG A 84 69.64 98.00 49.48
CA ARG A 84 70.77 98.47 50.28
C ARG A 84 71.96 98.94 49.43
N ARG A 85 72.20 98.32 48.26
CA ARG A 85 73.22 98.79 47.28
C ARG A 85 72.78 100.06 46.55
N VAL A 86 71.52 100.12 46.10
CA VAL A 86 70.99 101.32 45.40
C VAL A 86 71.03 102.55 46.30
N TYR A 87 70.57 102.44 47.56
CA TYR A 87 70.66 103.54 48.54
C TYR A 87 72.09 103.93 48.89
N ALA A 88 73.07 103.02 48.79
CA ALA A 88 74.49 103.37 48.97
C ALA A 88 75.08 104.11 47.77
N ASN A 89 74.60 103.84 46.55
CA ASN A 89 75.08 104.42 45.31
C ASN A 89 74.38 105.74 44.92
N GLN A 90 73.25 106.09 45.55
CA GLN A 90 72.49 107.34 45.32
C GLN A 90 73.19 108.59 45.92
N LYS A 91 74.45 108.82 45.56
CA LYS A 91 75.25 109.97 46.04
C LYS A 91 75.89 110.85 44.97
N GLU A 92 75.84 110.45 43.70
CA GLU A 92 76.28 111.27 42.57
C GLU A 92 75.17 111.25 41.51
N ASP A 93 74.70 112.43 41.11
CA ASP A 93 73.63 112.63 40.12
C ASP A 93 74.21 112.51 38.71
N ASP A 94 74.06 111.34 38.09
CA ASP A 94 74.15 111.17 36.64
C ASP A 94 72.94 110.36 36.14
N SER A 95 71.90 111.09 35.74
CA SER A 95 70.63 110.53 35.26
C SER A 95 70.83 109.88 33.88
N LEU A 96 71.00 108.55 33.84
CA LEU A 96 71.09 107.79 32.59
C LEU A 96 69.89 108.11 31.66
N PRO A 97 70.09 108.30 30.34
CA PRO A 97 69.01 108.59 29.40
C PRO A 97 67.94 107.49 29.42
N ILE A 98 66.74 107.85 29.87
CA ILE A 98 65.63 106.93 30.14
C ILE A 98 65.25 106.11 28.88
N GLU A 99 65.32 106.73 27.69
CA GLU A 99 65.21 106.07 26.38
C GLU A 99 66.02 104.76 26.26
N SER A 100 67.25 104.72 26.80
CA SER A 100 68.13 103.55 26.69
C SER A 100 67.65 102.36 27.53
N VAL A 101 66.75 102.58 28.50
CA VAL A 101 66.10 101.55 29.32
C VAL A 101 64.71 101.22 28.79
N ILE A 102 64.02 102.19 28.18
CA ILE A 102 62.69 102.01 27.57
C ILE A 102 62.76 101.20 26.27
N ALA A 103 63.67 101.51 25.34
CA ALA A 103 63.65 100.94 23.99
C ALA A 103 63.70 99.38 23.93
N PRO A 104 64.47 98.67 24.80
CA PRO A 104 64.40 97.20 24.86
C PRO A 104 63.03 96.67 25.31
N LEU A 105 62.41 97.32 26.31
CA LEU A 105 61.10 96.94 26.83
C LEU A 105 60.00 97.18 25.79
N GLU A 106 60.09 98.24 24.99
CA GLU A 106 59.18 98.46 23.87
C GLU A 106 59.31 97.38 22.78
N ALA A 107 60.54 96.91 22.52
CA ALA A 107 60.79 95.81 21.60
C ALA A 107 60.21 94.48 22.11
N GLU A 108 60.36 94.18 23.41
CA GLU A 108 59.73 93.01 24.04
C GLU A 108 58.19 93.11 24.01
N ILE A 109 57.62 94.26 24.36
CA ILE A 109 56.17 94.51 24.26
C ILE A 109 55.67 94.31 22.81
N LYS A 110 56.48 94.67 21.80
CA LYS A 110 56.16 94.44 20.39
C LYS A 110 56.26 92.96 20.00
N MET A 111 57.25 92.22 20.52
CA MET A 111 57.37 90.77 20.35
C MET A 111 56.16 90.05 20.94
N TYR A 112 55.80 90.31 22.20
CA TYR A 112 54.63 89.68 22.84
C TYR A 112 53.32 90.03 22.14
N LYS A 113 53.16 91.24 21.58
CA LYS A 113 51.99 91.59 20.74
C LYS A 113 51.90 90.74 19.47
N ASN A 114 53.03 90.45 18.82
CA ASN A 114 53.08 89.58 17.64
C ASN A 114 52.80 88.11 18.02
N GLU A 115 53.35 87.63 19.14
CA GLU A 115 53.10 86.28 19.65
C GLU A 115 51.63 86.06 20.03
N ILE A 116 51.02 87.04 20.71
CA ILE A 116 49.57 87.02 21.01
C ILE A 116 48.73 86.99 19.71
N ALA A 117 49.16 87.69 18.66
CA ALA A 117 48.47 87.64 17.37
C ALA A 117 48.56 86.24 16.72
N ALA A 118 49.75 85.63 16.68
CA ALA A 118 49.96 84.28 16.18
C ALA A 118 49.12 83.24 16.97
N MET A 119 49.18 83.28 18.32
CA MET A 119 48.38 82.43 19.20
C MET A 119 46.86 82.61 19.00
N GLN A 120 46.40 83.80 18.62
CA GLN A 120 45.00 84.02 18.24
C GLN A 120 44.64 83.44 16.87
N GLU A 121 45.58 83.35 15.93
CA GLU A 121 45.36 82.69 14.64
C GLU A 121 45.37 81.17 14.78
N ASP A 122 46.31 80.61 15.55
CA ASP A 122 46.35 79.19 15.90
C ASP A 122 45.08 78.74 16.64
N LYS A 123 44.59 79.54 17.59
CA LYS A 123 43.29 79.29 18.24
C LYS A 123 42.15 79.20 17.20
N LYS A 124 42.08 80.15 16.27
CA LYS A 124 41.06 80.14 15.19
C LYS A 124 41.27 78.97 14.22
N ALA A 125 42.50 78.49 14.01
CA ALA A 125 42.79 77.31 13.19
C ALA A 125 42.31 76.04 13.89
N LEU A 126 42.60 75.90 15.19
CA LEU A 126 42.14 74.80 16.04
C LEU A 126 40.60 74.74 16.12
N GLU A 127 39.93 75.88 16.30
CA GLU A 127 38.46 75.96 16.27
C GLU A 127 37.85 75.48 14.94
N ARG A 128 38.49 75.79 13.79
CA ARG A 128 38.07 75.26 12.48
C ARG A 128 38.32 73.77 12.36
N LEU A 129 39.46 73.28 12.84
CA LEU A 129 39.81 71.85 12.83
C LEU A 129 38.84 71.03 13.69
N THR A 130 38.44 71.54 14.86
CA THR A 130 37.44 70.90 15.73
C THR A 130 36.09 70.79 15.01
N LYS A 131 35.57 71.89 14.44
CA LYS A 131 34.32 71.88 13.65
C LYS A 131 34.36 70.95 12.44
N SER A 132 35.52 70.83 11.79
CA SER A 132 35.74 69.87 10.70
C SER A 132 35.79 68.42 11.17
N LYS A 133 36.26 68.14 12.39
CA LYS A 133 36.24 66.80 12.99
C LYS A 133 34.83 66.43 13.46
N GLU A 134 34.12 67.36 14.08
CA GLU A 134 32.72 67.19 14.51
C GLU A 134 31.81 66.84 13.33
N SER A 135 31.90 67.59 12.22
CA SER A 135 31.12 67.29 11.00
C SER A 135 31.50 65.95 10.35
N ALA A 136 32.78 65.58 10.35
CA ALA A 136 33.21 64.26 9.86
C ALA A 136 32.73 63.11 10.75
N LEU A 137 32.69 63.29 12.07
CA LEU A 137 32.17 62.30 13.02
C LEU A 137 30.65 62.12 12.87
N LEU A 138 29.88 63.20 12.71
CA LEU A 138 28.44 63.14 12.47
C LEU A 138 28.10 62.44 11.14
N GLU A 139 28.91 62.65 10.10
CA GLU A 139 28.74 61.94 8.81
C GLU A 139 29.11 60.46 8.93
N ALA A 140 30.20 60.12 9.63
CA ALA A 140 30.56 58.73 9.90
C ALA A 140 29.46 58.02 10.72
N GLU A 141 28.89 58.68 11.72
CA GLU A 141 27.75 58.15 12.50
C GLU A 141 26.52 57.94 11.61
N ARG A 142 26.19 58.89 10.72
CA ARG A 142 25.08 58.75 9.76
C ARG A 142 25.27 57.53 8.85
N ILE A 143 26.48 57.33 8.35
CA ILE A 143 26.85 56.17 7.52
C ILE A 143 26.71 54.87 8.32
N LEU A 144 27.22 54.82 9.55
CA LEU A 144 27.15 53.64 10.42
C LEU A 144 25.71 53.27 10.80
N ARG A 145 24.90 54.23 11.24
CA ARG A 145 23.46 54.03 11.54
C ARG A 145 22.72 53.45 10.32
N SER A 146 22.95 54.03 9.14
CA SER A 146 22.32 53.58 7.89
C SER A 146 22.86 52.21 7.41
N ALA A 147 24.09 51.84 7.76
CA ALA A 147 24.64 50.51 7.49
C ALA A 147 24.05 49.43 8.41
N LEU A 148 23.87 49.74 9.70
CA LEU A 148 23.21 48.85 10.67
C LEU A 148 21.73 48.61 10.31
N GLU A 149 21.01 49.67 9.92
CA GLU A 149 19.63 49.57 9.42
C GLU A 149 19.52 48.64 8.20
N ARG A 150 20.42 48.78 7.21
CA ARG A 150 20.49 47.86 6.07
C ARG A 150 20.82 46.42 6.48
N ALA A 151 21.73 46.22 7.44
CA ALA A 151 22.10 44.89 7.90
C ALA A 151 20.91 44.15 8.54
N LEU A 152 20.14 44.85 9.38
CA LEU A 152 18.94 44.29 10.03
C LEU A 152 17.86 43.91 9.01
N ILE A 153 17.63 44.75 7.98
CA ILE A 153 16.68 44.45 6.89
C ILE A 153 17.11 43.21 6.08
N VAL A 154 18.41 43.01 5.86
CA VAL A 154 18.94 41.82 5.19
C VAL A 154 18.75 40.58 6.07
N GLU A 155 19.08 40.65 7.36
CA GLU A 155 18.86 39.57 8.33
C GLU A 155 17.38 39.17 8.41
N GLU A 156 16.44 40.13 8.41
CA GLU A 156 15.01 39.85 8.40
C GLU A 156 14.56 39.11 7.14
N GLU A 157 14.98 39.54 5.94
CA GLU A 157 14.61 38.84 4.70
C GLU A 157 15.30 37.48 4.54
N GLU A 158 16.57 37.33 4.97
CA GLU A 158 17.25 36.03 4.98
C GLU A 158 16.52 35.04 5.89
N ASN A 159 16.16 35.44 7.11
CA ASN A 159 15.32 34.63 7.99
C ASN A 159 13.96 34.29 7.34
N ARG A 160 13.30 35.28 6.71
CA ARG A 160 12.02 35.08 6.00
C ARG A 160 12.13 34.12 4.81
N ILE A 161 13.29 34.05 4.14
CA ILE A 161 13.57 33.08 3.06
C ILE A 161 13.85 31.69 3.63
N LEU A 162 14.60 31.59 4.73
CA LEU A 162 14.87 30.34 5.45
C LEU A 162 13.58 29.72 5.99
N GLU A 163 12.69 30.50 6.61
CA GLU A 163 11.37 30.06 7.08
C GLU A 163 10.51 29.49 5.95
N LYS A 164 10.36 30.22 4.83
CA LYS A 164 9.62 29.74 3.64
C LYS A 164 10.19 28.42 3.13
N THR A 165 11.51 28.32 3.04
CA THR A 165 12.23 27.13 2.56
C THR A 165 12.03 25.93 3.49
N ASN A 166 12.12 26.15 4.80
CA ASN A 166 11.92 25.11 5.81
C ASN A 166 10.45 24.66 5.86
N ARG A 167 9.49 25.59 5.77
CA ARG A 167 8.06 25.26 5.67
C ARG A 167 7.74 24.43 4.42
N GLN A 168 8.36 24.73 3.28
CA GLN A 168 8.21 23.92 2.07
C GLN A 168 8.78 22.50 2.25
N LYS A 169 9.96 22.36 2.87
CA LYS A 169 10.55 21.04 3.18
C LYS A 169 9.69 20.23 4.15
N VAL A 170 9.10 20.86 5.17
CA VAL A 170 8.17 20.18 6.09
C VAL A 170 6.95 19.66 5.33
N LEU A 171 6.32 20.47 4.47
CA LEU A 171 5.20 20.04 3.63
C LEU A 171 5.56 18.96 2.60
N GLU A 172 6.84 18.78 2.27
CA GLU A 172 7.32 17.68 1.42
C GLU A 172 7.53 16.40 2.25
N VAL A 173 8.15 16.51 3.43
CA VAL A 173 8.31 15.40 4.39
C VAL A 173 6.94 14.87 4.85
N GLU A 174 5.96 15.73 5.14
CA GLU A 174 4.60 15.33 5.51
C GLU A 174 3.92 14.49 4.41
N LYS A 175 4.09 14.86 3.13
CA LYS A 175 3.56 14.08 1.99
C LYS A 175 4.28 12.75 1.84
N LEU A 176 5.59 12.73 2.00
CA LEU A 176 6.36 11.49 1.94
C LEU A 176 5.94 10.54 3.09
N SER A 177 5.74 11.05 4.30
CA SER A 177 5.18 10.29 5.43
C SER A 177 3.78 9.73 5.13
N GLN A 178 2.90 10.50 4.48
CA GLN A 178 1.58 10.01 4.04
C GLN A 178 1.72 8.86 3.03
N THR A 179 2.57 9.00 2.01
CA THR A 179 2.79 7.92 1.02
C THR A 179 3.44 6.67 1.63
N ILE A 180 4.26 6.83 2.69
CA ILE A 180 4.81 5.69 3.43
C ILE A 180 3.69 4.96 4.18
N GLN A 181 2.79 5.68 4.86
CA GLN A 181 1.66 5.05 5.55
C GLN A 181 0.72 4.32 4.57
N GLU A 182 0.41 4.92 3.42
CA GLU A 182 -0.40 4.28 2.36
C GLU A 182 0.25 2.96 1.87
N LEU A 183 1.59 2.94 1.74
CA LEU A 183 2.33 1.73 1.36
C LEU A 183 2.38 0.69 2.49
N GLU A 184 2.49 1.10 3.76
CA GLU A 184 2.42 0.20 4.91
C GLU A 184 1.04 -0.47 5.02
N GLU A 185 -0.04 0.30 4.86
CA GLU A 185 -1.41 -0.23 4.82
C GLU A 185 -1.62 -1.20 3.63
N ALA A 186 -1.07 -0.88 2.45
CA ALA A 186 -1.10 -1.77 1.29
C ALA A 186 -0.29 -3.07 1.50
N ILE A 187 0.85 -3.01 2.20
CA ILE A 187 1.67 -4.18 2.57
C ILE A 187 0.91 -5.07 3.57
N LEU A 188 0.24 -4.48 4.56
CA LEU A 188 -0.59 -5.23 5.53
C LEU A 188 -1.77 -5.93 4.83
N ALA A 189 -2.47 -5.24 3.92
CA ALA A 189 -3.52 -5.83 3.10
C ALA A 189 -3.00 -6.96 2.18
N GLY A 190 -1.83 -6.76 1.56
CA GLY A 190 -1.15 -7.80 0.78
C GLY A 190 -0.77 -9.02 1.61
N GLY A 191 -0.32 -8.83 2.85
CA GLY A 191 -0.04 -9.90 3.81
C GLY A 191 -1.30 -10.71 4.18
N ALA A 192 -2.44 -10.05 4.40
CA ALA A 192 -3.71 -10.70 4.64
C ALA A 192 -4.18 -11.53 3.42
N ALA A 193 -4.08 -10.98 2.21
CA ALA A 193 -4.39 -11.69 0.97
C ALA A 193 -3.47 -12.90 0.75
N ALA A 194 -2.17 -12.78 1.01
CA ALA A 194 -1.21 -13.88 0.92
C ALA A 194 -1.51 -15.01 1.91
N ASN A 195 -2.03 -14.70 3.11
CA ASN A 195 -2.48 -15.71 4.07
C ASN A 195 -3.76 -16.42 3.59
N ALA A 196 -4.76 -15.70 3.08
CA ALA A 196 -5.95 -16.31 2.48
C ALA A 196 -5.58 -17.27 1.32
N ILE A 197 -4.61 -16.91 0.48
CA ILE A 197 -4.10 -17.79 -0.59
C ILE A 197 -3.44 -19.06 -0.03
N ARG A 198 -2.72 -18.98 1.10
CA ARG A 198 -2.14 -20.15 1.79
C ARG A 198 -3.22 -21.07 2.36
N ASP A 199 -4.28 -20.51 2.93
CA ASP A 199 -5.36 -21.31 3.52
C ASP A 199 -6.25 -21.96 2.46
N TYR A 200 -6.57 -21.26 1.35
CA TYR A 200 -7.23 -21.89 0.20
C TYR A 200 -6.37 -22.99 -0.45
N ARG A 201 -5.04 -22.80 -0.52
CA ARG A 201 -4.13 -23.85 -0.98
C ARG A 201 -4.23 -25.10 -0.08
N ARG A 202 -4.22 -24.93 1.25
CA ARG A 202 -4.36 -26.05 2.20
C ARG A 202 -5.68 -26.79 1.98
N GLN A 203 -6.80 -26.07 1.84
CA GLN A 203 -8.12 -26.66 1.54
C GLN A 203 -8.13 -27.44 0.21
N ILE A 204 -7.45 -26.95 -0.83
CA ILE A 204 -7.34 -27.64 -2.13
C ILE A 204 -6.48 -28.91 -2.02
N GLU A 205 -5.47 -28.92 -1.15
CA GLU A 205 -4.62 -30.07 -0.86
C GLU A 205 -5.39 -31.11 -0.04
N GLU A 206 -6.13 -30.70 1.00
CA GLU A 206 -7.04 -31.53 1.81
C GLU A 206 -8.13 -32.20 0.92
N LEU A 207 -8.85 -31.42 0.11
CA LEU A 207 -9.83 -31.93 -0.85
C LEU A 207 -9.22 -32.88 -1.89
N HIS A 208 -7.93 -32.72 -2.24
CA HIS A 208 -7.22 -33.69 -3.08
C HIS A 208 -6.92 -35.01 -2.35
N GLU A 209 -6.77 -35.02 -1.02
CA GLU A 209 -6.61 -36.23 -0.22
C GLU A 209 -7.94 -36.98 -0.11
N GLU A 210 -9.04 -36.25 0.18
CA GLU A 210 -10.40 -36.80 0.22
C GLU A 210 -10.84 -37.36 -1.14
N LYS A 211 -10.57 -36.65 -2.24
CA LYS A 211 -10.78 -37.19 -3.59
C LYS A 211 -10.01 -38.49 -3.79
N ARG A 212 -8.74 -38.54 -3.36
CA ARG A 212 -7.90 -39.75 -3.44
C ARG A 212 -8.42 -40.89 -2.56
N THR A 213 -9.10 -40.66 -1.44
CA THR A 213 -9.73 -41.76 -0.66
C THR A 213 -11.02 -42.23 -1.32
N LEU A 214 -11.91 -41.32 -1.70
CA LEU A 214 -13.17 -41.62 -2.38
C LEU A 214 -12.98 -42.35 -3.71
N GLU A 215 -11.96 -42.02 -4.50
CA GLU A 215 -11.62 -42.74 -5.75
C GLU A 215 -11.25 -44.22 -5.49
N ARG A 216 -10.53 -44.51 -4.39
CA ARG A 216 -10.17 -45.87 -3.99
C ARG A 216 -11.38 -46.64 -3.47
N GLU A 217 -12.29 -45.97 -2.75
CA GLU A 217 -13.53 -46.58 -2.25
C GLU A 217 -14.51 -46.86 -3.38
N LEU A 218 -14.68 -45.93 -4.33
CA LEU A 218 -15.44 -46.16 -5.56
C LEU A 218 -14.88 -47.33 -6.36
N ALA A 219 -13.55 -47.51 -6.42
CA ALA A 219 -12.93 -48.68 -7.04
C ALA A 219 -13.27 -49.99 -6.29
N ARG A 220 -13.19 -50.01 -4.95
CA ARG A 220 -13.61 -51.16 -4.11
C ARG A 220 -15.08 -51.52 -4.33
N VAL A 221 -15.97 -50.52 -4.35
CA VAL A 221 -17.42 -50.69 -4.57
C VAL A 221 -17.73 -51.18 -5.98
N LYS A 222 -17.02 -50.70 -7.02
CA LYS A 222 -17.13 -51.25 -8.38
C LYS A 222 -16.73 -52.73 -8.44
N VAL A 223 -15.66 -53.12 -7.74
CA VAL A 223 -15.23 -54.53 -7.67
C VAL A 223 -16.25 -55.41 -6.93
N SER A 224 -16.82 -54.95 -5.81
CA SER A 224 -17.85 -55.72 -5.11
C SER A 224 -19.16 -55.81 -5.91
N ALA A 225 -19.60 -54.72 -6.55
CA ALA A 225 -20.76 -54.73 -7.44
C ALA A 225 -20.58 -55.69 -8.63
N ASN A 226 -19.41 -55.69 -9.28
CA ASN A 226 -19.11 -56.63 -10.36
C ASN A 226 -19.11 -58.10 -9.87
N ARG A 227 -18.63 -58.37 -8.66
CA ARG A 227 -18.71 -59.71 -8.03
C ARG A 227 -20.15 -60.14 -7.79
N VAL A 228 -21.00 -59.26 -7.23
CA VAL A 228 -22.42 -59.54 -7.00
C VAL A 228 -23.15 -59.78 -8.32
N ALA A 229 -22.93 -58.93 -9.33
CA ALA A 229 -23.51 -59.12 -10.67
C ALA A 229 -23.08 -60.45 -11.32
N THR A 230 -21.85 -60.90 -11.08
CA THR A 230 -21.37 -62.22 -11.55
C THR A 230 -22.07 -63.38 -10.83
N VAL A 231 -22.30 -63.27 -9.52
CA VAL A 231 -23.05 -64.28 -8.75
C VAL A 231 -24.49 -64.36 -9.24
N VAL A 232 -25.20 -63.24 -9.31
CA VAL A 232 -26.60 -63.18 -9.79
C VAL A 232 -26.73 -63.71 -11.23
N ALA A 233 -25.77 -63.40 -12.11
CA ALA A 233 -25.77 -63.93 -13.48
C ALA A 233 -25.58 -65.46 -13.56
N ASN A 234 -24.89 -66.06 -12.59
CA ASN A 234 -24.78 -67.52 -12.49
C ASN A 234 -26.08 -68.13 -11.90
N GLU A 235 -26.64 -67.54 -10.84
CA GLU A 235 -27.92 -67.98 -10.26
C GLU A 235 -29.04 -67.98 -11.31
N TRP A 236 -29.14 -66.92 -12.13
CA TRP A 236 -30.07 -66.84 -13.26
C TRP A 236 -29.82 -67.88 -14.36
N LYS A 237 -28.58 -68.32 -14.53
CA LYS A 237 -28.23 -69.37 -15.50
C LYS A 237 -28.69 -70.74 -15.01
N ASP A 238 -28.49 -71.03 -13.73
CA ASP A 238 -28.85 -72.30 -13.10
C ASP A 238 -30.38 -72.44 -12.94
N GLU A 239 -31.10 -71.33 -12.73
CA GLU A 239 -32.57 -71.32 -12.82
C GLU A 239 -33.07 -71.61 -14.25
N ASN A 240 -32.35 -71.14 -15.28
CA ASN A 240 -32.72 -71.35 -16.68
C ASN A 240 -32.48 -72.80 -17.16
N GLU A 241 -31.68 -73.62 -16.46
CA GLU A 241 -31.59 -75.07 -16.70
C GLU A 241 -32.84 -75.84 -16.21
N LYS A 242 -33.74 -75.21 -15.45
CA LYS A 242 -35.07 -75.78 -15.12
C LYS A 242 -36.05 -75.72 -16.30
N VAL A 243 -35.73 -74.99 -17.37
CA VAL A 243 -36.55 -74.88 -18.58
C VAL A 243 -36.31 -76.11 -19.47
N MET A 244 -37.40 -76.72 -19.98
CA MET A 244 -37.35 -77.93 -20.82
C MET A 244 -36.27 -77.80 -21.91
N PRO A 245 -35.26 -78.70 -21.95
CA PRO A 245 -34.15 -78.62 -22.89
C PRO A 245 -34.59 -78.45 -24.34
N VAL A 246 -33.97 -77.52 -25.07
CA VAL A 246 -34.34 -77.14 -26.44
C VAL A 246 -34.44 -78.33 -27.42
N LYS A 247 -33.69 -79.42 -27.18
CA LYS A 247 -33.83 -80.68 -27.94
C LYS A 247 -35.21 -81.34 -27.78
N GLN A 248 -35.74 -81.39 -26.55
CA GLN A 248 -37.09 -81.92 -26.29
C GLN A 248 -38.15 -81.02 -26.92
N TRP A 249 -38.06 -79.71 -26.72
CA TRP A 249 -38.99 -78.75 -27.33
C TRP A 249 -39.02 -78.83 -28.87
N LEU A 250 -37.85 -79.00 -29.52
CA LEU A 250 -37.77 -79.17 -30.97
C LEU A 250 -38.39 -80.49 -31.45
N GLU A 251 -38.24 -81.59 -30.69
CA GLU A 251 -38.83 -82.88 -31.05
C GLU A 251 -40.34 -82.90 -30.77
N GLU A 252 -40.83 -82.34 -29.66
CA GLU A 252 -42.26 -82.15 -29.40
C GLU A 252 -42.91 -81.27 -30.48
N ARG A 253 -42.28 -80.16 -30.84
CA ARG A 253 -42.71 -79.28 -31.95
C ARG A 253 -42.75 -80.02 -33.28
N ARG A 254 -41.78 -80.90 -33.55
CA ARG A 254 -41.74 -81.76 -34.74
C ARG A 254 -42.89 -82.79 -34.74
N ILE A 255 -43.16 -83.43 -33.61
CA ILE A 255 -44.26 -84.38 -33.43
C ILE A 255 -45.61 -83.69 -33.69
N LEU A 256 -45.88 -82.56 -33.02
CA LEU A 256 -47.10 -81.77 -33.22
C LEU A 256 -47.27 -81.30 -34.67
N GLN A 257 -46.18 -80.93 -35.35
CA GLN A 257 -46.22 -80.53 -36.76
C GLN A 257 -46.52 -81.72 -37.70
N ALA A 258 -46.06 -82.92 -37.38
CA ALA A 258 -46.39 -84.15 -38.11
C ALA A 258 -47.85 -84.59 -37.86
N GLU A 259 -48.35 -84.49 -36.63
CA GLU A 259 -49.75 -84.78 -36.31
C GLU A 259 -50.71 -83.80 -36.99
N MET A 260 -50.40 -82.50 -36.98
CA MET A 260 -51.11 -81.48 -37.74
C MET A 260 -51.19 -81.82 -39.23
N GLN A 261 -50.12 -82.36 -39.83
CA GLN A 261 -50.16 -82.79 -41.22
C GLN A 261 -51.04 -84.03 -41.42
N ARG A 262 -50.89 -85.05 -40.56
CA ARG A 262 -51.73 -86.26 -40.58
C ARG A 262 -53.22 -85.94 -40.43
N LEU A 263 -53.58 -84.89 -39.69
CA LEU A 263 -54.96 -84.40 -39.57
C LEU A 263 -55.45 -83.71 -40.86
N ARG A 264 -54.60 -82.92 -41.55
CA ARG A 264 -54.93 -82.37 -42.89
C ARG A 264 -55.13 -83.47 -43.92
N ASP A 265 -54.27 -84.50 -43.91
CA ASP A 265 -54.35 -85.61 -44.87
C ASP A 265 -55.63 -86.42 -44.65
N LYS A 266 -56.01 -86.67 -43.38
CA LYS A 266 -57.32 -87.25 -43.01
C LYS A 266 -58.49 -86.37 -43.48
N LEU A 267 -58.43 -85.06 -43.26
CA LEU A 267 -59.48 -84.12 -43.70
C LEU A 267 -59.66 -84.17 -45.22
N ALA A 268 -58.57 -84.16 -45.98
CA ALA A 268 -58.59 -84.27 -47.44
C ALA A 268 -59.14 -85.62 -47.93
N ILE A 269 -58.96 -86.71 -47.19
CA ILE A 269 -59.62 -87.99 -47.46
C ILE A 269 -61.14 -87.86 -47.22
N SER A 270 -61.56 -87.37 -46.05
CA SER A 270 -62.98 -87.17 -45.73
C SER A 270 -63.69 -86.26 -46.73
N GLU A 271 -63.05 -85.19 -47.20
CA GLU A 271 -63.59 -84.33 -48.26
C GLU A 271 -63.82 -85.06 -49.57
N ARG A 272 -62.86 -85.90 -50.02
CA ARG A 272 -63.02 -86.69 -51.25
C ARG A 272 -64.15 -87.70 -51.10
N THR A 273 -64.24 -88.36 -49.95
CA THR A 273 -65.33 -89.30 -49.64
C THR A 273 -66.68 -88.60 -49.64
N ALA A 274 -66.81 -87.44 -48.99
CA ALA A 274 -68.05 -86.66 -48.98
C ALA A 274 -68.43 -86.14 -50.39
N LYS A 275 -67.46 -85.74 -51.22
CA LYS A 275 -67.69 -85.36 -52.62
C LYS A 275 -68.16 -86.56 -53.47
N ALA A 276 -67.60 -87.74 -53.26
CA ALA A 276 -68.06 -88.98 -53.90
C ALA A 276 -69.46 -89.39 -53.43
N GLU A 277 -69.75 -89.28 -52.13
CA GLU A 277 -71.07 -89.54 -51.54
C GLU A 277 -72.14 -88.58 -52.09
N ALA A 278 -71.81 -87.28 -52.26
CA ALA A 278 -72.69 -86.31 -52.89
C ALA A 278 -73.01 -86.69 -54.36
N GLN A 279 -71.99 -87.05 -55.15
CA GLN A 279 -72.20 -87.54 -56.52
C GLN A 279 -73.05 -88.83 -56.57
N LEU A 280 -72.93 -89.70 -55.56
CA LEU A 280 -73.76 -90.90 -55.42
C LEU A 280 -75.21 -90.53 -55.07
N LYS A 281 -75.41 -89.62 -54.12
CA LYS A 281 -76.73 -89.06 -53.75
C LYS A 281 -77.42 -88.40 -54.94
N ASP A 282 -76.71 -87.65 -55.77
CA ASP A 282 -77.31 -87.01 -56.93
C ASP A 282 -77.62 -88.01 -58.07
N LYS A 283 -76.78 -89.03 -58.28
CA LYS A 283 -77.12 -90.17 -59.15
C LYS A 283 -78.36 -90.94 -58.66
N LEU A 284 -78.51 -91.10 -57.34
CA LEU A 284 -79.67 -91.76 -56.74
C LEU A 284 -80.94 -90.89 -56.85
N LYS A 285 -80.86 -89.57 -56.61
CA LYS A 285 -81.96 -88.62 -56.87
C LYS A 285 -82.42 -88.66 -58.32
N LEU A 286 -81.49 -88.65 -59.28
CA LEU A 286 -81.83 -88.75 -60.71
C LEU A 286 -82.57 -90.06 -61.03
N ARG A 287 -82.12 -91.20 -60.47
CA ARG A 287 -82.83 -92.48 -60.61
C ARG A 287 -84.21 -92.47 -59.97
N LEU A 288 -84.36 -91.87 -58.78
CA LEU A 288 -85.65 -91.74 -58.11
C LEU A 288 -86.62 -90.90 -58.97
N LYS A 289 -86.17 -89.75 -59.47
CA LYS A 289 -86.99 -88.85 -60.30
C LYS A 289 -87.44 -89.50 -61.61
N ILE A 290 -86.57 -90.29 -62.27
CA ILE A 290 -86.93 -91.08 -63.47
C ILE A 290 -88.03 -92.11 -63.13
N ILE A 291 -87.99 -92.73 -61.94
CA ILE A 291 -89.02 -93.68 -61.49
C ILE A 291 -90.33 -92.94 -61.16
N GLU A 292 -90.27 -91.78 -60.50
CA GLU A 292 -91.43 -90.94 -60.17
C GLU A 292 -92.13 -90.36 -61.43
N GLU A 293 -91.35 -90.02 -62.46
CA GLU A 293 -91.87 -89.58 -63.76
C GLU A 293 -92.51 -90.76 -64.51
N GLY A 294 -91.81 -91.89 -64.63
CA GLY A 294 -92.34 -93.10 -65.26
C GLY A 294 -93.59 -93.69 -64.58
N LEU A 295 -93.77 -93.47 -63.28
CA LEU A 295 -94.95 -93.92 -62.52
C LEU A 295 -96.19 -93.02 -62.74
N LYS A 296 -95.99 -91.76 -63.14
CA LYS A 296 -97.10 -90.82 -63.45
C LYS A 296 -97.72 -91.09 -64.82
N ASP A 297 -96.89 -91.40 -65.81
CA ASP A 297 -97.34 -91.62 -67.19
C ASP A 297 -98.04 -92.98 -67.40
N SER A 298 -97.96 -93.90 -66.43
CA SER A 298 -98.54 -95.26 -66.50
C SER A 298 -99.93 -95.42 -65.86
N SER A 299 -100.60 -94.33 -65.46
CA SER A 299 -101.81 -94.38 -64.61
C SER A 299 -103.15 -94.19 -65.35
N SER A 300 -103.35 -94.77 -66.55
CA SER A 300 -104.71 -95.14 -67.04
C SER A 300 -104.72 -96.00 -68.32
N PHE A 301 -105.79 -96.79 -68.48
CA PHE A 301 -106.25 -97.52 -69.70
C PHE A 301 -105.38 -98.61 -70.38
N SER A 302 -105.71 -99.88 -70.07
CA SER A 302 -106.52 -100.77 -70.94
C SER A 302 -106.14 -101.00 -72.44
N VAL A 303 -105.84 -102.28 -72.73
CA VAL A 303 -106.13 -103.04 -73.99
C VAL A 303 -105.15 -102.98 -75.19
N ASN A 304 -105.09 -104.15 -75.83
CA ASN A 304 -104.30 -104.69 -76.95
C ASN A 304 -104.63 -104.02 -78.34
N PRO A 305 -103.88 -104.27 -79.44
CA PRO A 305 -102.50 -103.86 -79.73
C PRO A 305 -102.33 -103.08 -81.09
N ASN A 306 -101.06 -102.82 -81.46
CA ASN A 306 -100.53 -102.59 -82.82
C ASN A 306 -100.60 -101.18 -83.48
N ARG A 307 -99.51 -100.39 -83.39
CA ARG A 307 -98.91 -99.62 -84.53
C ARG A 307 -97.54 -98.97 -84.23
N PHE A 308 -96.81 -98.71 -85.32
CA PHE A 308 -95.42 -98.25 -85.55
C PHE A 308 -94.87 -96.95 -84.90
N CYS A 309 -93.51 -96.86 -84.93
CA CYS A 309 -92.63 -95.70 -85.26
C CYS A 309 -91.97 -94.76 -84.20
N LYS A 310 -90.62 -94.80 -84.18
CA LYS A 310 -89.61 -93.70 -84.21
C LYS A 310 -89.64 -92.51 -83.20
N SER A 311 -88.57 -92.42 -82.38
CA SER A 311 -87.54 -91.34 -82.25
C SER A 311 -87.83 -89.91 -82.80
N PRO A 312 -87.36 -88.79 -82.19
CA PRO A 312 -85.91 -88.56 -81.97
C PRO A 312 -85.46 -87.56 -80.84
N LYS A 313 -84.20 -87.07 -81.00
CA LYS A 313 -83.31 -86.10 -80.30
C LYS A 313 -83.95 -84.69 -80.04
N THR A 314 -83.33 -83.63 -79.46
CA THR A 314 -81.92 -83.11 -79.56
C THR A 314 -81.57 -81.90 -78.62
N GLU A 315 -80.27 -81.69 -78.31
CA GLU A 315 -79.50 -80.40 -78.21
C GLU A 315 -79.67 -79.26 -77.13
N LYS A 316 -78.49 -78.66 -76.76
CA LYS A 316 -78.19 -77.23 -76.37
C LYS A 316 -78.73 -76.68 -75.01
N SER A 317 -78.17 -75.64 -74.31
CA SER A 317 -76.86 -74.92 -74.31
C SER A 317 -76.72 -73.91 -73.10
N SER A 318 -75.65 -73.08 -73.05
CA SER A 318 -75.47 -71.76 -72.33
C SER A 318 -74.64 -71.66 -71.00
N ASN A 319 -74.27 -70.42 -70.62
CA ASN A 319 -73.29 -69.96 -69.58
C ASN A 319 -73.93 -68.97 -68.56
N ILE A 320 -73.27 -68.59 -67.43
CA ILE A 320 -73.32 -67.24 -66.77
C ILE A 320 -72.38 -67.08 -65.51
N PHE A 321 -71.96 -65.83 -65.23
CA PHE A 321 -71.21 -65.14 -64.11
C PHE A 321 -71.31 -65.68 -62.65
N GLY A 322 -70.57 -65.21 -61.62
CA GLY A 322 -69.47 -64.23 -61.47
C GLY A 322 -69.38 -63.58 -60.04
N PHE A 323 -68.32 -62.78 -59.75
CA PHE A 323 -68.25 -61.51 -58.96
C PHE A 323 -67.00 -61.30 -58.04
N LEU A 324 -66.67 -60.04 -57.70
CA LEU A 324 -65.54 -59.60 -56.83
C LEU A 324 -65.96 -58.43 -55.91
N THR A 325 -65.50 -58.40 -54.66
CA THR A 325 -65.85 -57.34 -53.68
C THR A 325 -64.60 -56.68 -53.05
N SER A 326 -64.77 -55.59 -52.30
CA SER A 326 -63.82 -54.46 -52.26
C SER A 326 -63.90 -53.61 -50.98
N ASN A 327 -62.90 -52.75 -50.79
CA ASN A 327 -62.82 -51.62 -49.81
C ASN A 327 -62.56 -52.03 -48.33
N GLY A 328 -61.88 -51.20 -47.52
CA GLY A 328 -61.09 -50.00 -47.84
C GLY A 328 -60.68 -49.14 -46.62
N GLY A 329 -59.64 -48.30 -46.78
CA GLY A 329 -59.20 -47.24 -45.82
C GLY A 329 -57.71 -47.36 -45.40
N LEU A 330 -56.76 -46.48 -45.76
CA LEU A 330 -56.51 -45.04 -45.41
C LEU A 330 -56.17 -44.80 -43.92
N ARG A 331 -55.13 -44.05 -43.51
CA ARG A 331 -54.20 -43.07 -44.18
C ARG A 331 -52.72 -43.27 -43.76
N LYS A 332 -51.71 -43.03 -44.64
CA LYS A 332 -50.78 -41.84 -44.77
C LYS A 332 -50.04 -41.43 -43.47
N ARG A 333 -48.76 -41.03 -43.42
CA ARG A 333 -47.73 -40.54 -44.40
C ARG A 333 -46.32 -40.89 -43.82
N SER A 334 -45.23 -41.27 -44.51
CA SER A 334 -44.43 -40.59 -45.57
C SER A 334 -43.89 -39.19 -45.18
N THR A 335 -42.62 -38.80 -45.41
CA THR A 335 -41.48 -39.48 -46.08
C THR A 335 -40.09 -38.90 -45.68
N SER A 336 -39.01 -39.32 -46.37
CA SER A 336 -37.58 -39.23 -46.04
C SER A 336 -36.77 -37.99 -46.50
N GLN A 337 -35.72 -37.65 -45.72
CA GLN A 337 -34.36 -37.17 -46.15
C GLN A 337 -34.22 -35.78 -46.85
N PRO A 338 -32.99 -35.20 -47.05
CA PRO A 338 -31.63 -35.77 -46.99
C PRO A 338 -30.55 -35.00 -46.17
N ARG A 339 -29.28 -35.42 -46.34
CA ARG A 339 -28.03 -34.91 -45.71
C ARG A 339 -27.53 -33.56 -46.23
N ALA A 340 -26.71 -32.89 -45.41
CA ALA A 340 -25.52 -32.12 -45.82
C ALA A 340 -24.40 -32.30 -44.75
N SER A 341 -23.13 -32.01 -45.07
CA SER A 341 -22.00 -32.28 -44.16
C SER A 341 -20.71 -31.49 -44.46
N THR A 342 -20.13 -30.88 -43.42
CA THR A 342 -18.76 -30.31 -43.33
C THR A 342 -18.21 -30.62 -41.92
N VAL A 343 -17.00 -31.16 -41.71
CA VAL A 343 -15.66 -30.56 -41.90
C VAL A 343 -15.48 -29.37 -40.92
N SER A 344 -14.55 -29.35 -39.95
CA SER A 344 -13.19 -29.97 -39.87
C SER A 344 -12.85 -30.70 -38.55
N ARG A 345 -11.67 -31.34 -38.51
CA ARG A 345 -11.03 -32.06 -37.38
C ARG A 345 -9.58 -31.59 -37.21
N SER A 346 -9.19 -31.07 -36.03
CA SER A 346 -7.81 -31.15 -35.51
C SER A 346 -7.62 -30.49 -34.12
N SER A 347 -7.27 -31.31 -33.13
CA SER A 347 -6.38 -31.01 -31.99
C SER A 347 -5.09 -31.87 -32.19
N PRO A 348 -3.94 -31.72 -31.48
CA PRO A 348 -3.80 -31.28 -30.09
C PRO A 348 -2.56 -30.42 -29.68
N LEU A 349 -2.53 -30.08 -28.38
CA LEU A 349 -1.40 -29.88 -27.44
C LEU A 349 0.06 -29.84 -27.95
N GLN A 350 0.83 -28.79 -27.58
CA GLN A 350 2.15 -28.94 -26.95
C GLN A 350 2.61 -27.68 -26.14
N ASN A 351 3.20 -27.90 -24.96
CA ASN A 351 4.01 -26.96 -24.12
C ASN A 351 5.42 -27.61 -23.94
N PRO A 352 6.44 -27.08 -23.20
CA PRO A 352 6.55 -25.88 -22.33
C PRO A 352 7.91 -25.11 -22.53
N ILE A 353 8.41 -24.46 -21.44
CA ILE A 353 9.78 -23.90 -21.21
C ILE A 353 10.01 -22.48 -21.82
N VAL A 354 10.52 -21.41 -21.18
CA VAL A 354 11.01 -20.96 -19.83
C VAL A 354 12.32 -20.16 -20.02
N GLU A 355 12.69 -19.31 -19.05
CA GLU A 355 13.83 -18.37 -18.98
C GLU A 355 13.57 -17.02 -19.69
N ASN A 356 13.52 -15.86 -19.03
CA ASN A 356 14.37 -15.20 -18.01
C ASN A 356 15.60 -14.49 -18.59
N GLU A 357 15.58 -13.15 -18.64
CA GLU A 357 16.81 -12.37 -18.48
C GLU A 357 16.54 -10.95 -17.97
N THR A 358 17.20 -10.59 -16.86
CA THR A 358 17.25 -9.23 -16.31
C THR A 358 18.68 -8.92 -15.88
N ALA A 359 19.39 -8.04 -16.60
CA ALA A 359 20.60 -7.37 -16.09
C ALA A 359 21.03 -6.18 -16.97
N ASN A 360 21.72 -5.22 -16.34
CA ASN A 360 22.72 -4.30 -16.90
C ASN A 360 22.32 -3.37 -18.08
N VAL A 361 22.31 -2.06 -17.84
CA VAL A 361 23.51 -1.21 -18.06
C VAL A 361 23.58 -0.12 -16.99
N THR A 362 24.73 -0.01 -16.32
CA THR A 362 25.17 1.15 -15.53
C THR A 362 26.65 1.39 -15.88
N LEU A 363 27.14 2.63 -15.76
CA LEU A 363 28.41 3.15 -16.32
C LEU A 363 28.25 3.53 -17.83
N GLU A 364 28.86 4.60 -18.37
CA GLU A 364 29.89 5.47 -17.80
C GLU A 364 29.92 6.92 -18.37
N LEU A 365 30.52 7.84 -17.59
CA LEU A 365 31.25 9.09 -17.94
C LEU A 365 30.85 10.01 -19.12
N LYS A 366 30.47 11.25 -18.76
CA LYS A 366 30.98 12.56 -19.29
C LYS A 366 30.32 13.71 -18.50
N GLN A 367 30.92 14.21 -17.42
CA GLN A 367 32.02 15.20 -17.41
C GLN A 367 31.80 16.39 -18.37
N ALA A 368 31.38 17.54 -17.81
CA ALA A 368 31.26 18.82 -18.52
C ALA A 368 31.59 20.00 -17.59
N ASN A 369 32.85 20.13 -17.17
CA ASN A 369 33.33 21.36 -16.52
C ASN A 369 33.38 22.50 -17.56
N ASN A 370 32.78 23.66 -17.27
CA ASN A 370 33.10 24.87 -18.01
C ASN A 370 33.05 26.15 -17.15
N LEU A 371 34.26 26.55 -16.77
CA LEU A 371 34.72 27.86 -16.30
C LEU A 371 33.82 29.07 -16.65
N LYS A 372 33.56 29.91 -15.64
CA LYS A 372 33.44 31.36 -15.82
C LYS A 372 33.97 32.11 -14.59
N LYS A 373 35.29 32.31 -14.55
CA LYS A 373 35.87 33.42 -13.76
C LYS A 373 35.43 34.74 -14.39
N LYS A 374 35.03 35.70 -13.56
CA LYS A 374 35.16 37.13 -13.84
C LYS A 374 35.65 37.81 -12.57
N HIS A 375 36.74 38.57 -12.68
CA HIS A 375 37.10 39.60 -11.72
C HIS A 375 36.75 40.96 -12.34
N CYS A 376 36.10 41.80 -11.54
CA CYS A 376 36.35 43.23 -11.38
C CYS A 376 35.93 43.56 -9.94
#